data_AF-S9Q4A9-F1
#
_entry.id   AF-S9Q4A9-F1
#
_cell.length_a   1.000
_cell.length_b   1.000
_cell.length_c   1.000
_cell.angle_alpha   90.00
_cell.angle_beta   90.00
_cell.angle_gamma   90.00
#
_symmetry.space_group_name_H-M   'P 1'
#
loop_
_entity.id
_entity.type
_entity.pdbx_description
1 polymer ?
#
loop_
_entity_poly.entity_id
_entity_poly.type
_entity_poly.pdbx_seq_one_letter_code
_entity_poly.pdbx_strand_id
1 'polypeptide(L)'
;MSHRLSRPETLTALGIVAVAAGFLVPAMSLRPISALLPIAMLVGLIVLAVILLLMDQRKAAAGEPAQQMTKSPGRVAGAFALIVVYALATDFIGFYVSTVVAVPLTAFLFGFRHPLGLALATAIVVGAIWLIFDFGMSQDFPAGRLWAA
;
A
#
# COMPACT_ATOMS: atom_id res chain seq x y z
N MET A 1 -34.02 -5.10 4.76
CA MET A 1 -33.41 -4.04 5.58
C MET A 1 -31.91 -4.27 5.60
N SER A 2 -31.11 -3.41 4.96
CA SER A 2 -29.64 -3.53 5.03
C SER A 2 -29.18 -3.15 6.44
N HIS A 3 -28.48 -4.05 7.12
CA HIS A 3 -28.00 -3.80 8.48
C HIS A 3 -26.90 -2.73 8.43
N ARG A 4 -26.85 -1.80 9.40
CA ARG A 4 -25.86 -0.70 9.39
C ARG A 4 -24.41 -1.19 9.34
N LEU A 5 -24.16 -2.40 9.83
CA LEU A 5 -22.84 -3.05 9.83
C LEU A 5 -22.44 -3.65 8.47
N SER A 6 -23.38 -3.88 7.54
CA SER A 6 -23.06 -4.43 6.21
C SER A 6 -22.82 -3.35 5.16
N ARG A 7 -22.69 -2.08 5.57
CA ARG A 7 -22.34 -0.98 4.65
C ARG A 7 -20.92 -1.18 4.14
N PRO A 8 -20.65 -1.00 2.82
CA PRO A 8 -19.31 -1.19 2.26
C PRO A 8 -18.23 -0.34 2.92
N GLU A 9 -18.56 0.90 3.30
CA GLU A 9 -17.67 1.80 4.03
C GLU A 9 -17.29 1.23 5.41
N THR A 10 -18.29 0.82 6.20
CA THR A 10 -18.08 0.14 7.49
C THR A 10 -17.23 -1.13 7.36
N LEU A 11 -17.54 -2.02 6.39
CA LEU A 11 -16.76 -3.24 6.19
C LEU A 11 -15.31 -2.95 5.80
N THR A 12 -15.09 -1.93 4.96
CA THR A 12 -13.74 -1.52 4.56
C THR A 12 -12.96 -0.95 5.75
N ALA A 13 -13.57 -0.08 6.55
CA ALA A 13 -12.94 0.46 7.75
C ALA A 13 -12.55 -0.65 8.74
N LEU A 14 -13.46 -1.58 9.03
CA LEU A 14 -13.19 -2.72 9.89
C LEU A 14 -12.07 -3.60 9.33
N GLY A 15 -12.07 -3.84 8.01
CA GLY A 15 -10.99 -4.57 7.34
C GLY A 15 -9.63 -3.88 7.49
N ILE A 16 -9.57 -2.56 7.26
CA ILE A 16 -8.34 -1.77 7.43
C ILE A 16 -7.84 -1.86 8.87
N VAL A 17 -8.73 -1.66 9.86
CA VAL A 17 -8.36 -1.74 11.29
C VAL A 17 -7.83 -3.13 11.63
N ALA A 18 -8.52 -4.20 11.21
CA ALA A 18 -8.12 -5.57 11.50
C ALA A 18 -6.75 -5.91 10.89
N VAL A 19 -6.54 -5.57 9.60
CA VAL A 19 -5.28 -5.83 8.91
C VAL A 19 -4.14 -4.98 9.48
N ALA A 20 -4.38 -3.69 9.74
CA ALA A 20 -3.36 -2.80 10.29
C ALA A 20 -2.96 -3.20 11.72
N ALA A 21 -3.93 -3.57 12.57
CA ALA A 21 -3.66 -4.09 13.90
C ALA A 21 -2.88 -5.41 13.84
N GLY A 22 -3.22 -6.30 12.90
CA GLY A 22 -2.47 -7.53 12.64
C GLY A 22 -1.01 -7.27 12.27
N PHE A 23 -0.75 -6.33 11.35
CA PHE A 23 0.61 -5.94 10.96
C PHE A 23 1.37 -5.15 12.02
N LEU A 24 0.69 -4.57 13.01
CA LEU A 24 1.34 -3.89 14.13
C LEU A 24 2.14 -4.88 14.98
N VAL A 25 1.67 -6.12 15.11
CA VAL A 25 2.33 -7.18 15.88
C VAL A 25 3.76 -7.46 15.37
N PRO A 26 4.00 -7.81 14.09
CA PRO A 26 5.35 -7.98 13.58
C PRO A 26 6.13 -6.66 13.51
N ALA A 27 5.48 -5.53 13.26
CA ALA A 27 6.17 -4.24 13.22
C ALA A 27 6.83 -3.88 14.58
N MET A 28 6.21 -4.24 15.70
CA MET A 28 6.78 -4.06 17.04
C MET A 28 8.00 -4.95 17.33
N SER A 29 8.25 -5.98 16.51
CA SER A 29 9.42 -6.85 16.64
C SER A 29 10.66 -6.32 15.87
N LEU A 30 10.49 -5.28 15.06
CA LEU A 30 11.58 -4.64 14.33
C LEU A 30 12.48 -3.83 15.26
N ARG A 31 13.73 -3.59 14.84
CA ARG A 31 14.62 -2.65 15.53
C ARG A 31 13.96 -1.27 15.62
N PRO A 32 14.10 -0.52 16.73
CA PRO A 32 13.36 0.74 16.94
C PRO A 32 13.46 1.75 15.79
N ILE A 33 14.64 1.87 15.17
CA ILE A 33 14.86 2.79 14.05
C ILE A 33 14.10 2.38 12.78
N SER A 34 13.95 1.08 12.54
CA SER A 34 13.23 0.52 11.40
C SER A 34 11.72 0.40 11.68
N ALA A 35 11.32 0.36 12.94
CA ALA A 35 9.94 0.20 13.38
C ALA A 35 9.14 1.51 13.34
N LEU A 36 9.80 2.65 13.51
CA LEU A 36 9.15 3.95 13.68
C LEU A 36 8.20 4.30 12.52
N LEU A 37 8.67 4.19 11.27
CA LEU A 37 7.87 4.49 10.08
C LEU A 37 6.70 3.51 9.91
N PRO A 38 6.89 2.18 9.89
CA PRO A 38 5.80 1.21 9.81
C PRO A 38 4.74 1.40 10.90
N ILE A 39 5.16 1.56 12.16
CA ILE A 39 4.23 1.73 13.29
C ILE A 39 3.43 3.03 13.12
N ALA A 40 4.10 4.15 12.81
CA ALA A 40 3.41 5.42 12.60
C ALA A 40 2.37 5.34 11.47
N MET A 41 2.70 4.69 10.35
CA MET A 41 1.78 4.48 9.23
C MET A 41 0.60 3.60 9.63
N LEU A 42 0.83 2.48 10.32
CA LEU A 42 -0.22 1.56 10.75
C LEU A 42 -1.16 2.21 11.77
N VAL A 43 -0.62 2.92 12.77
CA VAL A 43 -1.41 3.69 13.74
C VAL A 43 -2.22 4.78 13.03
N GLY A 44 -1.59 5.53 12.12
CA GLY A 44 -2.27 6.54 11.30
C GLY A 44 -3.43 5.95 10.49
N LEU A 45 -3.22 4.80 9.86
CA LEU A 45 -4.28 4.07 9.13
C LEU A 45 -5.42 3.64 10.04
N ILE A 46 -5.13 3.13 11.25
CA ILE A 46 -6.15 2.77 12.23
C ILE A 46 -6.98 4.00 12.62
N VAL A 47 -6.32 5.11 12.96
CA VAL A 47 -7.00 6.36 13.34
C VAL A 47 -7.91 6.86 12.20
N LEU A 48 -7.41 6.91 10.97
CA LEU A 48 -8.19 7.33 9.81
C LEU A 48 -9.34 6.38 9.51
N ALA A 49 -9.15 5.06 9.66
CA ALA A 49 -10.21 4.08 9.48
C ALA A 49 -11.30 4.19 10.56
N VAL A 50 -10.93 4.47 11.81
CA VAL A 50 -11.89 4.73 12.89
C VAL A 50 -12.68 6.02 12.61
N ILE A 51 -12.03 7.09 12.15
CA ILE A 51 -12.73 8.31 11.74
C ILE A 51 -13.72 8.01 10.61
N LEU A 52 -13.31 7.26 9.59
CA LEU A 52 -14.18 6.85 8.49
C LEU A 52 -15.37 6.03 8.98
N LEU A 53 -15.15 5.10 9.91
CA LEU A 53 -16.21 4.30 10.53
C LEU A 53 -17.22 5.17 11.27
N LEU A 54 -16.74 6.11 12.10
CA LEU A 54 -17.61 7.05 12.82
C LEU A 54 -18.42 7.92 11.86
N MET A 55 -17.81 8.39 10.78
CA MET A 55 -18.51 9.17 9.74
C MET A 55 -19.58 8.34 9.04
N ASP A 56 -19.30 7.10 8.62
CA ASP A 56 -20.29 6.23 7.96
C ASP A 56 -21.44 5.86 8.93
N GLN A 57 -21.15 5.60 10.21
CA GLN A 57 -22.19 5.33 11.20
C GLN A 57 -23.08 6.56 11.45
N ARG A 58 -22.52 7.77 11.42
CA ARG A 58 -23.31 9.02 11.48
C ARG A 58 -24.23 9.17 10.26
N LYS A 59 -23.72 8.93 9.06
CA LYS A 59 -24.52 8.94 7.81
C LYS A 59 -25.63 7.88 7.84
N ALA A 60 -25.30 6.68 8.31
CA ALA A 60 -26.27 5.59 8.47
C ALA A 60 -27.36 5.92 9.50
N ALA A 61 -27.03 6.64 10.57
CA ALA A 61 -27.99 7.14 11.55
C ALA A 61 -28.90 8.23 10.97
N ALA A 62 -28.37 9.08 10.09
CA ALA A 62 -29.13 10.09 9.34
C ALA A 62 -30.00 9.50 8.20
N GLY A 63 -29.95 8.18 7.97
CA GLY A 63 -30.74 7.51 6.94
C GLY A 63 -30.17 7.64 5.53
N GLU A 64 -28.93 8.10 5.37
CA GLU A 64 -28.30 8.22 4.05
C GLU A 64 -28.05 6.84 3.42
N PRO A 65 -28.26 6.67 2.10
CA PRO A 65 -28.02 5.41 1.42
C PRO A 65 -26.53 5.02 1.45
N ALA A 66 -26.26 3.72 1.41
CA ALA A 66 -24.90 3.21 1.34
C ALA A 66 -24.27 3.52 -0.03
N GLN A 67 -23.06 4.06 -0.04
CA GLN A 67 -22.29 4.32 -1.27
C GLN A 67 -21.27 3.22 -1.52
N GLN A 68 -20.91 3.03 -2.80
CA GLN A 68 -19.83 2.13 -3.18
C GLN A 68 -18.48 2.77 -2.80
N MET A 69 -17.61 1.98 -2.16
CA MET A 69 -16.26 2.44 -1.76
C MET A 69 -15.37 2.78 -2.96
N THR A 70 -15.49 2.04 -4.06
CA THR A 70 -14.70 2.26 -5.27
C THR A 70 -15.53 2.05 -6.52
N LYS A 71 -15.32 2.91 -7.51
CA LYS A 71 -15.90 2.79 -8.85
C LYS A 71 -15.15 1.76 -9.72
N SER A 72 -14.03 1.21 -9.25
CA SER A 72 -13.18 0.30 -10.02
C SER A 72 -12.57 -0.79 -9.15
N PRO A 73 -13.40 -1.70 -8.58
CA PRO A 73 -12.93 -2.73 -7.64
C PRO A 73 -11.84 -3.63 -8.23
N GLY A 74 -11.91 -3.95 -9.52
CA GLY A 74 -10.87 -4.76 -10.19
C GLY A 74 -9.49 -4.09 -10.22
N ARG A 75 -9.42 -2.76 -10.37
CA ARG A 75 -8.15 -2.03 -10.31
C ARG A 75 -7.59 -2.02 -8.89
N VAL A 76 -8.44 -1.87 -7.88
CA VAL A 76 -8.03 -1.94 -6.47
C VAL A 76 -7.50 -3.34 -6.14
N ALA A 77 -8.24 -4.39 -6.49
CA ALA A 77 -7.80 -5.78 -6.31
C ALA A 77 -6.48 -6.06 -7.04
N GLY A 78 -6.34 -5.58 -8.28
CA GLY A 78 -5.08 -5.66 -9.03
C GLY A 78 -3.92 -4.94 -8.34
N ALA A 79 -4.16 -3.81 -7.69
CA ALA A 79 -3.12 -3.03 -7.02
C ALA A 79 -2.64 -3.77 -5.76
N PHE A 80 -3.58 -4.35 -4.99
CA PHE A 80 -3.23 -5.24 -3.87
C PHE A 80 -2.43 -6.46 -4.34
N ALA A 81 -2.87 -7.13 -5.41
CA ALA A 81 -2.15 -8.26 -5.96
C ALA A 81 -0.74 -7.87 -6.42
N LEU A 82 -0.60 -6.71 -7.07
CA LEU A 82 0.69 -6.19 -7.52
C LEU A 82 1.63 -5.88 -6.35
N ILE A 83 1.12 -5.34 -5.24
CA ILE A 83 1.91 -5.13 -4.01
C ILE A 83 2.43 -6.45 -3.45
N VAL A 84 1.59 -7.50 -3.39
CA VAL A 84 2.00 -8.83 -2.92
C VAL A 84 3.07 -9.41 -3.83
N VAL A 85 2.85 -9.36 -5.15
CA VAL A 85 3.83 -9.83 -6.14
C VAL A 85 5.13 -9.05 -6.05
N TYR A 86 5.07 -7.74 -5.85
CA TYR A 86 6.24 -6.88 -5.69
C TYR A 86 7.03 -7.20 -4.42
N ALA A 87 6.34 -7.46 -3.30
CA ALA A 87 6.99 -7.86 -2.05
C ALA A 87 7.74 -9.19 -2.20
N LEU A 88 7.10 -10.18 -2.85
CA LEU A 88 7.74 -11.46 -3.16
C LEU A 88 8.91 -11.28 -4.14
N ALA A 89 8.72 -10.51 -5.22
CA ALA A 89 9.77 -10.25 -6.20
C ALA A 89 10.99 -9.58 -5.55
N THR A 90 10.79 -8.63 -4.65
CA THR A 90 11.86 -7.95 -3.92
C THR A 90 12.75 -8.95 -3.15
N ASP A 91 12.14 -9.96 -2.56
CA ASP A 91 12.84 -11.03 -1.82
C ASP A 91 13.61 -12.00 -2.76
N PHE A 92 13.11 -12.25 -3.97
CA PHE A 92 13.75 -13.17 -4.93
C PHE A 92 14.77 -12.51 -5.86
N ILE A 93 14.36 -11.47 -6.58
CA ILE A 93 15.13 -10.83 -7.66
C ILE A 93 15.71 -9.46 -7.27
N GLY A 94 15.37 -8.95 -6.08
CA GLY A 94 15.91 -7.72 -5.51
C GLY A 94 15.02 -6.49 -5.70
N PHE A 95 15.27 -5.48 -4.87
CA PHE A 95 14.47 -4.26 -4.77
C PHE A 95 14.45 -3.44 -6.06
N TYR A 96 15.62 -3.11 -6.62
CA TYR A 96 15.69 -2.23 -7.79
C TYR A 96 15.04 -2.86 -9.03
N VAL A 97 15.33 -4.13 -9.31
CA VAL A 97 14.74 -4.86 -10.44
C VAL A 97 13.22 -4.95 -10.29
N SER A 98 12.75 -5.30 -9.09
CA SER A 98 11.32 -5.36 -8.80
C SER A 98 10.65 -3.99 -8.93
N THR A 99 11.30 -2.92 -8.51
CA THR A 99 10.75 -1.55 -8.56
C THR A 99 10.63 -1.02 -9.98
N VAL A 100 11.65 -1.25 -10.81
CA VAL A 100 11.64 -0.86 -12.24
C VAL A 100 10.47 -1.49 -12.99
N VAL A 101 10.04 -2.69 -12.58
CA VAL A 101 8.87 -3.39 -13.15
C VAL A 101 7.57 -2.94 -12.48
N ALA A 102 7.54 -2.82 -11.15
CA ALA A 102 6.32 -2.51 -10.39
C ALA A 102 5.79 -1.10 -10.66
N VAL A 103 6.66 -0.10 -10.81
CA VAL A 103 6.26 1.29 -11.08
C VAL A 103 5.43 1.42 -12.36
N PRO A 104 5.90 0.97 -13.54
CA PRO A 104 5.12 1.07 -14.76
C PRO A 104 3.88 0.17 -14.75
N LEU A 105 3.94 -1.02 -14.14
CA LEU A 105 2.76 -1.89 -14.00
C LEU A 105 1.66 -1.23 -13.16
N THR A 106 2.03 -0.56 -12.07
CA THR A 106 1.09 0.18 -11.23
C THR A 106 0.45 1.29 -12.04
N ALA A 107 1.24 2.11 -12.72
CA ALA A 107 0.74 3.20 -13.55
C ALA A 107 -0.17 2.70 -14.68
N PHE A 108 0.17 1.58 -15.32
CA PHE A 108 -0.65 0.93 -16.33
C PHE A 108 -1.99 0.44 -15.77
N LEU A 109 -2.00 -0.16 -14.58
CA LEU A 109 -3.20 -0.64 -13.89
C LEU A 109 -4.19 0.51 -13.60
N PHE A 110 -3.67 1.70 -13.27
CA PHE A 110 -4.47 2.91 -13.09
C PHE A 110 -4.84 3.63 -14.39
N GLY A 111 -4.38 3.14 -15.54
CA GLY A 111 -4.79 3.57 -16.87
C GLY A 111 -3.84 4.54 -17.57
N PHE A 112 -2.66 4.81 -17.02
CA PHE A 112 -1.64 5.62 -17.67
C PHE A 112 -0.93 4.81 -18.76
N ARG A 113 -0.96 5.30 -20.00
CA ARG A 113 -0.52 4.53 -21.19
C ARG A 113 0.58 5.19 -22.02
N HIS A 114 1.11 6.33 -21.59
CA HIS A 114 2.13 7.05 -22.35
C HIS A 114 3.53 6.48 -22.08
N PRO A 115 4.17 5.76 -23.02
CA PRO A 115 5.36 4.95 -22.75
C PRO A 115 6.57 5.79 -22.35
N LEU A 116 6.79 6.95 -23.00
CA LEU A 116 7.87 7.87 -22.63
C LEU A 116 7.65 8.47 -21.24
N GLY A 117 6.39 8.76 -20.89
CA GLY A 117 6.04 9.26 -19.56
C GLY A 117 6.29 8.21 -18.48
N LEU A 118 5.97 6.95 -18.77
CA LEU A 118 6.22 5.81 -17.88
C LEU A 118 7.72 5.60 -17.67
N ALA A 119 8.51 5.59 -18.75
CA ALA A 119 9.95 5.42 -18.67
C ALA A 119 10.61 6.54 -17.85
N LEU A 120 10.23 7.80 -18.13
CA LEU A 120 10.76 8.96 -17.41
C LEU A 120 10.35 8.94 -15.93
N ALA A 121 9.08 8.68 -15.62
CA ALA A 121 8.61 8.60 -14.24
C ALA A 121 9.32 7.46 -13.47
N THR A 122 9.51 6.31 -14.11
CA THR A 122 10.24 5.18 -13.52
C THR A 122 11.69 5.55 -13.25
N ALA A 123 12.38 6.18 -14.22
CA ALA A 123 13.75 6.64 -14.05
C ALA A 123 13.89 7.68 -12.92
N ILE A 124 12.96 8.64 -12.84
CA ILE A 124 12.95 9.65 -11.78
C ILE A 124 12.73 8.99 -10.42
N VAL A 125 11.74 8.11 -10.28
CA VAL A 125 11.42 7.46 -9.00
C VAL A 125 12.58 6.58 -8.53
N VAL A 126 13.05 5.67 -9.39
CA VAL A 126 14.15 4.75 -9.05
C VAL A 126 15.45 5.51 -8.82
N GLY A 127 15.75 6.50 -9.67
CA GLY A 127 16.92 7.34 -9.54
C GLY A 127 16.92 8.19 -8.27
N ALA A 128 15.77 8.76 -7.88
CA ALA A 128 15.64 9.50 -6.63
C ALA A 128 15.81 8.58 -5.40
N ILE A 129 15.22 7.39 -5.42
CA ILE A 129 15.41 6.41 -4.35
C ILE A 129 16.89 6.03 -4.21
N TRP A 130 17.55 5.72 -5.32
CA TRP A 130 18.98 5.42 -5.34
C TRP A 130 19.80 6.59 -4.80
N LEU A 131 19.57 7.81 -5.30
CA LEU A 131 20.35 8.99 -4.90
C LEU A 131 20.21 9.31 -3.41
N ILE A 132 19.00 9.21 -2.86
CA ILE A 132 18.73 9.58 -1.47
C ILE A 132 19.14 8.46 -0.52
N PHE A 133 18.68 7.24 -0.75
CA PHE A 133 18.79 6.17 0.24
C PHE A 133 20.08 5.36 0.10
N ASP A 134 20.45 4.98 -1.11
CA ASP A 134 21.65 4.17 -1.34
C ASP A 134 22.89 5.07 -1.34
N PHE A 135 22.93 6.08 -2.21
CA PHE A 135 24.05 6.99 -2.29
C PHE A 135 24.13 7.96 -1.09
N GLY A 136 23.01 8.61 -0.74
CA GLY A 136 22.99 9.64 0.30
C GLY A 136 23.00 9.11 1.73
N MET A 137 22.37 7.96 1.99
CA MET A 137 22.20 7.40 3.35
C MET A 137 22.88 6.05 3.54
N SER A 138 23.56 5.52 2.51
CA SER A 138 24.24 4.21 2.54
C SER A 138 23.35 3.10 3.09
N GLN A 139 22.09 3.09 2.66
CA GLN A 139 21.12 2.06 3.03
C GLN A 139 21.19 0.90 2.04
N ASP A 140 21.44 -0.30 2.55
CA ASP A 140 21.42 -1.52 1.76
C ASP A 140 19.98 -1.96 1.48
N PHE A 141 19.69 -2.16 0.20
CA PHE A 141 18.43 -2.77 -0.24
C PHE A 141 18.64 -4.26 -0.57
N PRO A 142 17.60 -5.10 -0.44
CA PRO A 142 17.69 -6.50 -0.82
C PRO A 142 18.15 -6.67 -2.27
N ALA A 143 19.31 -7.31 -2.46
CA ALA A 143 19.79 -7.70 -3.79
C ALA A 143 18.93 -8.83 -4.38
N GLY A 144 18.27 -9.62 -3.54
CA GLY A 144 17.45 -10.77 -3.92
C GLY A 144 18.18 -12.10 -3.71
N ARG A 145 17.45 -13.10 -3.23
CA ARG A 145 18.01 -14.42 -2.90
C ARG A 145 18.65 -15.14 -4.08
N LEU A 146 18.22 -14.85 -5.32
CA LEU A 146 18.77 -15.47 -6.52
C LEU A 146 20.20 -14.99 -6.84
N TRP A 147 20.62 -13.86 -6.28
CA TRP A 147 21.93 -13.26 -6.53
C TRP A 147 22.90 -13.45 -5.36
N ALA A 148 22.42 -13.97 -4.23
CA ALA A 148 23.19 -14.17 -3.00
C ALA A 148 23.93 -15.51 -2.96
N ALA A 149 24.46 -15.97 -4.11
CA ALA A 149 25.26 -17.19 -4.22
C ALA A 149 26.59 -17.08 -3.46
#